data_AF-A0A1C6VUU0-F1
#
_entry.id   AF-A0A1C6VUU0-F1
#
_cell.length_a   1.000
_cell.length_b   1.000
_cell.length_c   1.000
_cell.angle_alpha   90.00
_cell.angle_beta   90.00
_cell.angle_gamma   90.00
#
_symmetry.space_group_name_H-M   'P 1'
#
loop_
_entity.id
_entity.type
_entity.pdbx_description
1 polymer ?
#
loop_
_entity_poly.entity_id
_entity_poly.type
_entity_poly.pdbx_seq_one_letter_code
_entity_poly.pdbx_strand_id
1 'polypeptide(L)'
;MTRAPENLLTVRRLLLDHLDLDPDTSRSQDLEPAEVGIVGDSAHRGGYHCGSDRVVTNDYSVVESPRDSSGLTLDAAALDVGLFQVSAGGRTHDLRTFSTWCVAQCVADTPDTRDIREIIYSPDGAVVRRWDRLRRRSSGDDSHLWHTHFSFFRDSIKANRDQTPLFRRYLTTIGLLEDDMSAQAESQINSIFTGMFYGGSSMGRSVDPDAGGPATASNSLVAKLDYTMQRLDAVAAQLTALSGRDFTDEQAIVAGVLATLTPEKIAAAIPPTMAQQVADELARRLTA
;
A
#
# COMPACT_ATOMS: atom_id res chain seq x y z
N MET A 1 -4.56 -41.10 10.44
CA MET A 1 -5.03 -41.03 9.07
C MET A 1 -4.88 -39.60 8.60
N THR A 2 -4.38 -39.40 7.38
CA THR A 2 -4.32 -38.09 6.73
C THR A 2 -5.70 -37.42 6.75
N ARG A 3 -5.75 -36.11 7.00
CA ARG A 3 -7.00 -35.34 7.12
C ARG A 3 -6.97 -34.04 6.32
N ALA A 4 -8.14 -33.53 5.96
CA ALA A 4 -8.30 -32.20 5.36
C ALA A 4 -8.23 -31.15 6.48
N PRO A 5 -7.30 -30.18 6.40
CA PRO A 5 -7.20 -29.12 7.40
C PRO A 5 -8.30 -28.05 7.19
N GLU A 6 -8.68 -27.35 8.26
CA GLU A 6 -9.78 -26.38 8.25
C GLU A 6 -9.55 -25.21 7.28
N ASN A 7 -8.31 -24.74 7.15
CA ASN A 7 -8.00 -23.65 6.22
C ASN A 7 -8.19 -24.04 4.74
N LEU A 8 -7.90 -25.29 4.34
CA LEU A 8 -8.20 -25.77 2.98
C LEU A 8 -9.68 -26.13 2.83
N LEU A 9 -10.34 -26.62 3.87
CA LEU A 9 -11.81 -26.76 3.86
C LEU A 9 -12.50 -25.39 3.65
N THR A 10 -11.93 -24.32 4.20
CA THR A 10 -12.45 -22.95 3.99
C THR A 10 -12.27 -22.51 2.54
N VAL A 11 -11.13 -22.80 1.90
CA VAL A 11 -10.95 -22.55 0.46
C VAL A 11 -11.94 -23.37 -0.36
N ARG A 12 -12.11 -24.65 -0.03
CA ARG A 12 -13.07 -25.53 -0.70
C ARG A 12 -14.49 -24.99 -0.64
N ARG A 13 -14.95 -24.58 0.55
CA ARG A 13 -16.28 -23.95 0.71
C ARG A 13 -16.40 -22.69 -0.14
N LEU A 14 -15.41 -21.79 -0.07
CA LEU A 14 -15.40 -20.56 -0.88
C LEU A 14 -15.53 -20.84 -2.38
N LEU A 15 -14.80 -21.83 -2.91
CA LEU A 15 -14.89 -22.16 -4.34
C LEU A 15 -16.26 -22.74 -4.70
N LEU A 16 -16.76 -23.68 -3.90
CA LEU A 16 -18.07 -24.31 -4.14
C LEU A 16 -19.20 -23.27 -4.05
N ASP A 17 -19.20 -22.40 -3.04
CA ASP A 17 -20.23 -21.37 -2.83
C ASP A 17 -20.40 -20.43 -4.04
N HIS A 18 -19.39 -20.31 -4.91
CA HIS A 18 -19.41 -19.40 -6.05
C HIS A 18 -19.28 -20.07 -7.43
N LEU A 19 -18.80 -21.31 -7.50
CA LEU A 19 -18.54 -22.02 -8.76
C LEU A 19 -19.41 -23.28 -8.92
N ASP A 20 -20.11 -23.72 -7.88
CA ASP A 20 -21.16 -24.72 -7.95
C ASP A 20 -22.51 -24.00 -8.14
N LEU A 21 -22.92 -23.80 -9.41
CA LEU A 21 -24.08 -22.94 -9.73
C LEU A 21 -25.43 -23.64 -9.47
N ASP A 22 -25.45 -24.98 -9.47
CA ASP A 22 -26.63 -25.80 -9.19
C ASP A 22 -26.26 -26.99 -8.28
N PRO A 23 -26.11 -26.76 -6.96
CA PRO A 23 -25.64 -27.79 -6.02
C PRO A 23 -26.53 -29.04 -5.92
N ASP A 24 -27.76 -28.96 -6.45
CA ASP A 24 -28.73 -30.06 -6.45
C ASP A 24 -28.64 -30.93 -7.72
N THR A 25 -27.93 -30.48 -8.75
CA THR A 25 -27.86 -31.16 -10.06
C THR A 25 -26.43 -31.21 -10.57
N SER A 26 -25.90 -32.42 -10.78
CA SER A 26 -24.54 -32.51 -11.32
C SER A 26 -24.46 -32.07 -12.79
N ARG A 27 -23.55 -31.13 -13.09
CA ARG A 27 -23.37 -30.55 -14.43
C ARG A 27 -21.90 -30.36 -14.76
N SER A 28 -21.53 -30.60 -16.02
CA SER A 28 -20.15 -30.39 -16.50
C SER A 28 -19.68 -28.94 -16.47
N GLN A 29 -20.59 -27.98 -16.23
CA GLN A 29 -20.29 -26.55 -16.10
C GLN A 29 -20.10 -26.11 -14.65
N ASP A 30 -20.44 -26.95 -13.67
CA ASP A 30 -20.40 -26.60 -12.25
C ASP A 30 -19.20 -27.25 -11.59
N LEU A 31 -18.62 -26.59 -10.59
CA LEU A 31 -17.53 -27.16 -9.81
C LEU A 31 -18.11 -28.08 -8.74
N GLU A 32 -18.06 -29.40 -8.96
CA GLU A 32 -18.70 -30.34 -8.07
C GLU A 32 -17.93 -30.53 -6.75
N PRO A 33 -18.60 -30.87 -5.63
CA PRO A 33 -17.93 -31.17 -4.36
C PRO A 33 -16.84 -32.25 -4.46
N ALA A 34 -17.00 -33.22 -5.37
CA ALA A 34 -16.03 -34.29 -5.61
C ALA A 34 -14.82 -33.83 -6.43
N GLU A 35 -14.94 -32.71 -7.13
CA GLU A 35 -13.90 -32.12 -7.99
C GLU A 35 -13.03 -31.10 -7.24
N VAL A 36 -13.34 -30.84 -5.96
CA VAL A 36 -12.52 -30.03 -5.05
C VAL A 36 -11.88 -30.93 -3.99
N GLY A 37 -10.79 -31.60 -4.37
CA GLY A 37 -10.11 -32.62 -3.57
C GLY A 37 -9.03 -32.05 -2.66
N ILE A 38 -8.90 -32.56 -1.43
CA ILE A 38 -7.84 -32.15 -0.48
C ILE A 38 -6.98 -33.34 -0.06
N VAL A 39 -7.61 -34.46 0.30
CA VAL A 39 -6.93 -35.67 0.74
C VAL A 39 -6.96 -36.68 -0.39
N GLY A 40 -5.79 -37.20 -0.76
CA GLY A 40 -5.69 -38.24 -1.78
C GLY A 40 -6.34 -39.54 -1.28
N ASP A 41 -6.74 -40.41 -2.21
CA ASP A 41 -7.37 -41.68 -1.87
C ASP A 41 -6.48 -42.61 -1.00
N SER A 42 -7.02 -43.74 -0.57
CA SER A 42 -6.30 -44.67 0.31
C SER A 42 -5.08 -45.35 -0.34
N ALA A 43 -4.97 -45.33 -1.67
CA ALA A 43 -3.84 -45.88 -2.43
C ALA A 43 -2.76 -44.82 -2.70
N HIS A 44 -3.11 -43.54 -2.70
CA HIS A 44 -2.21 -42.43 -2.98
C HIS A 44 -1.11 -42.35 -1.90
N ARG A 45 0.15 -42.35 -2.33
CA ARG A 45 1.34 -42.33 -1.45
C ARG A 45 2.25 -41.19 -1.87
N GLY A 46 2.69 -40.42 -0.89
CA GLY A 46 3.53 -39.27 -1.13
C GLY A 46 2.79 -38.01 -1.59
N GLY A 47 3.56 -36.94 -1.79
CA GLY A 47 3.05 -35.65 -2.25
C GLY A 47 2.21 -34.88 -1.20
N TYR A 48 1.69 -33.73 -1.62
CA TYR A 48 0.99 -32.79 -0.75
C TYR A 48 -0.42 -33.25 -0.34
N HIS A 49 -1.03 -34.21 -1.05
CA HIS A 49 -2.28 -34.85 -0.63
C HIS A 49 -2.14 -35.81 0.56
N CYS A 50 -0.90 -36.13 0.97
CA CYS A 50 -0.60 -37.01 2.08
C CYS A 50 -0.13 -36.21 3.31
N GLY A 51 -0.62 -36.62 4.48
CA GLY A 51 -0.04 -36.26 5.78
C GLY A 51 1.12 -37.17 6.15
N SER A 52 1.66 -36.96 7.36
CA SER A 52 2.83 -37.65 7.90
C SER A 52 2.70 -39.18 7.96
N ASP A 53 1.48 -39.70 7.97
CA ASP A 53 1.19 -41.14 7.98
C ASP A 53 1.30 -41.81 6.60
N ARG A 54 1.38 -41.03 5.51
CA ARG A 54 1.33 -41.53 4.13
C ARG A 54 2.42 -40.99 3.21
N VAL A 55 3.12 -39.94 3.60
CA VAL A 55 4.33 -39.52 2.90
C VAL A 55 5.39 -40.62 2.98
N VAL A 56 6.15 -40.79 1.90
CA VAL A 56 7.20 -41.81 1.82
C VAL A 56 8.56 -41.24 2.24
N THR A 57 9.52 -42.11 2.47
CA THR A 57 10.90 -41.67 2.77
C THR A 57 11.45 -40.85 1.61
N ASN A 58 12.06 -39.70 1.90
CA ASN A 58 12.58 -38.74 0.92
C ASN A 58 11.52 -38.15 -0.03
N ASP A 59 10.25 -38.11 0.39
CA ASP A 59 9.21 -37.45 -0.39
C ASP A 59 9.56 -35.96 -0.62
N TYR A 60 9.48 -35.54 -1.87
CA TYR A 60 9.86 -34.18 -2.26
C TYR A 60 9.04 -33.11 -1.57
N SER A 61 7.76 -33.42 -1.28
CA SER A 61 6.83 -32.54 -0.56
C SER A 61 7.20 -32.36 0.92
N VAL A 62 8.31 -32.96 1.37
CA VAL A 62 8.85 -32.85 2.72
C VAL A 62 10.29 -32.36 2.67
N VAL A 63 11.14 -32.95 1.82
CA VAL A 63 12.61 -32.75 1.92
C VAL A 63 13.16 -31.57 1.11
N GLU A 64 12.41 -31.03 0.15
CA GLU A 64 12.93 -29.95 -0.71
C GLU A 64 12.92 -28.57 -0.06
N SER A 65 12.18 -28.38 1.04
CA SER A 65 12.03 -27.10 1.75
C SER A 65 11.95 -27.27 3.27
N PRO A 66 12.65 -26.43 4.06
CA PRO A 66 12.46 -26.36 5.50
C PRO A 66 11.01 -26.02 5.92
N ARG A 67 10.28 -25.25 5.10
CA ARG A 67 8.86 -24.95 5.35
C ARG A 67 7.99 -26.22 5.30
N ASP A 68 8.39 -27.18 4.47
CA ASP A 68 7.65 -28.42 4.32
C ASP A 68 8.03 -29.44 5.39
N SER A 69 9.33 -29.64 5.65
CA SER A 69 9.78 -30.58 6.68
C SER A 69 9.38 -30.16 8.09
N SER A 70 9.48 -28.87 8.44
CA SER A 70 9.06 -28.36 9.76
C SER A 70 7.54 -28.27 9.92
N GLY A 71 6.82 -28.21 8.79
CA GLY A 71 5.38 -28.12 8.70
C GLY A 71 4.66 -29.46 8.68
N LEU A 72 5.37 -30.58 8.58
CA LEU A 72 4.75 -31.90 8.40
C LEU A 72 3.88 -32.30 9.60
N THR A 73 2.59 -32.50 9.35
CA THR A 73 1.58 -33.03 10.28
C THR A 73 0.76 -34.12 9.60
N LEU A 74 -0.32 -34.60 10.23
CA LEU A 74 -1.32 -35.46 9.59
C LEU A 74 -2.18 -34.74 8.54
N ASP A 75 -2.01 -33.44 8.36
CA ASP A 75 -2.80 -32.65 7.43
C ASP A 75 -2.27 -32.79 5.99
N ALA A 76 -3.18 -32.96 5.04
CA ALA A 76 -2.87 -32.71 3.64
C ALA A 76 -2.62 -31.22 3.43
N ALA A 77 -1.77 -30.91 2.45
CA ALA A 77 -1.37 -29.55 2.08
C ALA A 77 -1.58 -29.32 0.57
N ALA A 78 -2.54 -30.02 -0.02
CA ALA A 78 -2.92 -29.88 -1.42
C ALA A 78 -4.41 -29.57 -1.59
N LEU A 79 -4.74 -28.93 -2.71
CA LEU A 79 -6.09 -28.69 -3.19
C LEU A 79 -6.13 -28.94 -4.69
N ASP A 80 -6.96 -29.88 -5.13
CA ASP A 80 -7.32 -30.05 -6.53
C ASP A 80 -8.59 -29.25 -6.82
N VAL A 81 -8.64 -28.60 -7.98
CA VAL A 81 -9.82 -27.92 -8.50
C VAL A 81 -10.11 -28.47 -9.89
N GLY A 82 -11.25 -29.12 -10.05
CA GLY A 82 -11.68 -29.71 -11.31
C GLY A 82 -12.29 -28.71 -12.29
N LEU A 83 -13.03 -29.25 -13.26
CA LEU A 83 -13.61 -28.46 -14.33
C LEU A 83 -14.75 -27.59 -13.80
N PHE A 84 -14.90 -26.41 -14.38
CA PHE A 84 -16.07 -25.55 -14.20
C PHE A 84 -16.15 -24.57 -15.37
N GLN A 85 -17.31 -23.95 -15.55
CA GLN A 85 -17.52 -22.88 -16.51
C GLN A 85 -18.61 -21.91 -16.03
N VAL A 86 -18.24 -20.67 -15.73
CA VAL A 86 -19.14 -19.62 -15.27
C VAL A 86 -19.07 -18.39 -16.19
N SER A 87 -20.20 -17.70 -16.38
CA SER A 87 -20.23 -16.44 -17.11
C SER A 87 -20.40 -15.27 -16.14
N ALA A 88 -19.37 -14.43 -16.05
CA ALA A 88 -19.31 -13.30 -15.11
C ALA A 88 -18.53 -12.13 -15.73
N GLY A 89 -18.90 -10.89 -15.40
CA GLY A 89 -18.23 -9.70 -15.94
C GLY A 89 -18.20 -9.63 -17.47
N GLY A 90 -19.21 -10.18 -18.16
CA GLY A 90 -19.32 -10.20 -19.62
C GLY A 90 -18.37 -11.19 -20.33
N ARG A 91 -17.72 -12.10 -19.59
CA ARG A 91 -16.82 -13.12 -20.13
C ARG A 91 -17.13 -14.50 -19.54
N THR A 92 -16.69 -15.54 -20.24
CA THR A 92 -16.71 -16.90 -19.71
C THR A 92 -15.39 -17.21 -19.02
N HIS A 93 -15.49 -17.77 -17.83
CA HIS A 93 -14.39 -18.18 -16.96
C HIS A 93 -14.50 -19.68 -16.71
N ASP A 94 -13.39 -20.38 -16.87
CA ASP A 94 -13.29 -21.82 -16.67
C ASP A 94 -12.00 -22.18 -15.92
N LEU A 95 -11.77 -23.48 -15.70
CA LEU A 95 -10.55 -24.01 -15.07
C LEU A 95 -9.26 -23.43 -15.69
N ARG A 96 -9.21 -23.22 -17.02
CA ARG A 96 -7.98 -22.80 -17.72
C ARG A 96 -7.70 -21.33 -17.46
N THR A 97 -8.73 -20.49 -17.57
CA THR A 97 -8.62 -19.06 -17.25
C THR A 97 -8.28 -18.84 -15.77
N PHE A 98 -8.87 -19.64 -14.87
CA PHE A 98 -8.58 -19.63 -13.44
C PHE A 98 -7.14 -19.96 -13.14
N SER A 99 -6.67 -21.10 -13.64
CA SER A 99 -5.34 -21.61 -13.33
C SER A 99 -4.25 -20.72 -13.91
N THR A 100 -4.45 -20.24 -15.14
CA THR A 100 -3.55 -19.28 -15.77
C THR A 100 -3.49 -17.96 -15.00
N TRP A 101 -4.64 -17.47 -14.50
CA TRP A 101 -4.68 -16.27 -13.66
C TRP A 101 -3.95 -16.47 -12.33
N CYS A 102 -4.19 -17.59 -11.62
CA CYS A 102 -3.52 -17.91 -10.36
C CYS A 102 -2.00 -18.02 -10.53
N VAL A 103 -1.55 -18.69 -11.58
CA VAL A 103 -0.11 -18.80 -11.91
C VAL A 103 0.48 -17.43 -12.23
N ALA A 104 -0.24 -16.57 -12.95
CA ALA A 104 0.23 -15.21 -13.21
C ALA A 104 0.43 -14.40 -11.91
N GLN A 105 -0.46 -14.55 -10.92
CA GLN A 105 -0.30 -13.92 -9.60
C GLN A 105 0.93 -14.46 -8.86
N CYS A 106 1.13 -15.78 -8.94
CA CYS A 106 2.28 -16.44 -8.32
C CYS A 106 3.61 -16.00 -8.96
N VAL A 107 3.65 -15.82 -10.29
CA VAL A 107 4.80 -15.27 -11.02
C VAL A 107 5.05 -13.80 -10.65
N ALA A 108 3.99 -13.02 -10.43
CA ALA A 108 4.07 -11.63 -9.98
C ALA A 108 4.42 -11.47 -8.49
N ASP A 109 4.59 -12.58 -7.75
CA ASP A 109 4.89 -12.64 -6.32
C ASP A 109 3.94 -11.80 -5.46
N THR A 110 2.64 -11.84 -5.78
CA THR A 110 1.65 -11.10 -5.00
C THR A 110 1.57 -11.63 -3.56
N PRO A 111 1.31 -10.77 -2.55
CA PRO A 111 1.42 -11.15 -1.14
C PRO A 111 0.62 -12.39 -0.73
N ASP A 112 -0.55 -12.59 -1.33
CA ASP A 112 -1.49 -13.71 -1.13
C ASP A 112 -1.04 -15.04 -1.75
N THR A 113 0.08 -15.09 -2.46
CA THR A 113 0.61 -16.32 -3.09
C THR A 113 1.82 -16.91 -2.34
N ARG A 114 2.24 -16.29 -1.24
CA ARG A 114 3.47 -16.65 -0.49
C ARG A 114 3.43 -18.04 0.15
N ASP A 115 2.23 -18.54 0.41
CA ASP A 115 2.03 -19.86 1.00
C ASP A 115 1.86 -20.97 -0.06
N ILE A 116 1.77 -20.61 -1.34
CA ILE A 116 1.70 -21.58 -2.45
C ILE A 116 3.12 -22.02 -2.83
N ARG A 117 3.31 -23.34 -2.82
CA ARG A 117 4.56 -24.02 -3.16
C ARG A 117 4.62 -24.40 -4.64
N GLU A 118 3.53 -24.95 -5.18
CA GLU A 118 3.43 -25.22 -6.62
C GLU A 118 1.98 -25.19 -7.10
N ILE A 119 1.84 -24.96 -8.41
CA ILE A 119 0.60 -25.14 -9.14
C ILE A 119 0.92 -25.99 -10.36
N ILE A 120 0.29 -27.15 -10.49
CA ILE A 120 0.34 -27.99 -11.68
C ILE A 120 -0.98 -27.83 -12.41
N TYR A 121 -0.93 -27.42 -13.67
CA TYR A 121 -2.10 -26.99 -14.42
C TYR A 121 -1.94 -27.23 -15.91
N SER A 122 -3.06 -27.15 -16.63
CA SER A 122 -3.07 -27.09 -18.09
C SER A 122 -3.63 -25.75 -18.57
N PRO A 123 -2.84 -24.93 -19.30
CA PRO A 123 -3.32 -23.63 -19.80
C PRO A 123 -4.30 -23.78 -20.99
N ASP A 124 -4.27 -24.90 -21.69
CA ASP A 124 -4.97 -25.13 -22.95
C ASP A 124 -5.76 -26.47 -22.99
N GLY A 125 -5.66 -27.28 -21.94
CA GLY A 125 -6.25 -28.63 -21.88
C GLY A 125 -5.45 -29.69 -22.66
N ALA A 126 -4.28 -29.35 -23.21
CA ALA A 126 -3.45 -30.27 -23.99
C ALA A 126 -2.03 -30.43 -23.42
N VAL A 127 -1.50 -29.41 -22.74
CA VAL A 127 -0.16 -29.42 -22.17
C VAL A 127 -0.24 -29.29 -20.66
N VAL A 128 0.55 -30.07 -19.92
CA VAL A 128 0.70 -29.92 -18.47
C VAL A 128 1.94 -29.09 -18.16
N ARG A 129 1.77 -28.09 -17.30
CA ARG A 129 2.82 -27.19 -16.80
C ARG A 129 2.86 -27.22 -15.29
N ARG A 130 4.01 -26.88 -14.73
CA ARG A 130 4.16 -26.62 -13.29
C ARG A 130 4.78 -25.25 -13.07
N TRP A 131 4.12 -24.44 -12.26
CA TRP A 131 4.77 -23.33 -11.57
C TRP A 131 5.27 -23.83 -10.21
N ASP A 132 6.53 -23.61 -9.91
CA ASP A 132 7.19 -24.03 -8.66
C ASP A 132 7.95 -22.83 -8.06
N ARG A 133 7.58 -22.44 -6.84
CA ARG A 133 8.21 -21.33 -6.12
C ARG A 133 9.68 -21.57 -5.83
N LEU A 134 10.07 -22.82 -5.58
CA LEU A 134 11.46 -23.24 -5.35
C LEU A 134 12.23 -23.44 -6.66
N ARG A 135 11.54 -23.42 -7.81
CA ARG A 135 12.13 -23.62 -9.15
C ARG A 135 12.90 -24.93 -9.29
N ARG A 136 12.45 -25.99 -8.60
CA ARG A 136 13.08 -27.32 -8.64
C ARG A 136 12.41 -28.25 -9.65
N ARG A 137 11.15 -27.98 -9.98
CA ARG A 137 10.32 -28.84 -10.84
C ARG A 137 9.60 -28.00 -11.90
N SER A 138 9.31 -28.61 -13.05
CA SER A 138 8.82 -27.88 -14.23
C SER A 138 7.62 -28.52 -14.95
N SER A 139 7.19 -29.72 -14.59
CA SER A 139 6.06 -30.42 -15.26
C SER A 139 5.27 -31.32 -14.28
N GLY A 140 4.17 -31.90 -14.74
CA GLY A 140 3.31 -32.85 -14.02
C GLY A 140 2.92 -34.02 -14.92
N ASP A 141 2.00 -34.87 -14.46
CA ASP A 141 1.43 -35.95 -15.28
C ASP A 141 0.11 -35.52 -15.95
N ASP A 142 -0.38 -36.35 -16.88
CA ASP A 142 -1.55 -36.05 -17.73
C ASP A 142 -2.87 -35.95 -16.96
N SER A 143 -2.93 -36.35 -15.68
CA SER A 143 -4.16 -36.18 -14.90
C SER A 143 -4.52 -34.70 -14.71
N HIS A 144 -3.52 -33.82 -14.76
CA HIS A 144 -3.67 -32.36 -14.63
C HIS A 144 -4.18 -31.67 -15.90
N LEU A 145 -4.54 -32.44 -16.95
CA LEU A 145 -5.29 -31.91 -18.09
C LEU A 145 -6.74 -31.56 -17.71
N TRP A 146 -7.25 -32.20 -16.66
CA TRP A 146 -8.67 -32.14 -16.26
C TRP A 146 -8.90 -31.48 -14.90
N HIS A 147 -7.83 -31.20 -14.15
CA HIS A 147 -7.89 -30.47 -12.88
C HIS A 147 -6.61 -29.65 -12.69
N THR A 148 -6.65 -28.69 -11.78
CA THR A 148 -5.46 -27.96 -11.35
C THR A 148 -5.13 -28.31 -9.92
N HIS A 149 -3.88 -28.69 -9.71
CA HIS A 149 -3.35 -29.09 -8.41
C HIS A 149 -2.58 -27.93 -7.79
N PHE A 150 -3.03 -27.49 -6.63
CA PHE A 150 -2.32 -26.54 -5.77
C PHE A 150 -1.64 -27.28 -4.64
N SER A 151 -0.35 -27.02 -4.45
CA SER A 151 0.36 -27.40 -3.24
C SER A 151 0.68 -26.16 -2.42
N PHE A 152 0.42 -26.23 -1.12
CA PHE A 152 0.75 -25.21 -0.14
C PHE A 152 1.95 -25.67 0.68
N PHE A 153 2.78 -24.72 1.13
CA PHE A 153 3.83 -25.07 2.08
C PHE A 153 3.22 -25.63 3.36
N ARG A 154 3.76 -26.74 3.87
CA ARG A 154 3.14 -27.40 5.02
C ARG A 154 3.16 -26.55 6.30
N ASP A 155 4.12 -25.63 6.44
CA ASP A 155 4.16 -24.72 7.60
C ASP A 155 2.97 -23.77 7.66
N SER A 156 2.45 -23.29 6.52
CA SER A 156 1.27 -22.42 6.48
C SER A 156 0.01 -23.20 6.85
N ILE A 157 -0.06 -24.46 6.41
CA ILE A 157 -1.12 -25.39 6.76
C ILE A 157 -1.12 -25.68 8.26
N LYS A 158 0.03 -26.08 8.80
CA LYS A 158 0.22 -26.33 10.24
C LYS A 158 -0.10 -25.10 11.10
N ALA A 159 0.28 -23.91 10.63
CA ALA A 159 0.00 -22.65 11.31
C ALA A 159 -1.47 -22.19 11.16
N ASN A 160 -2.30 -22.94 10.43
CA ASN A 160 -3.69 -22.61 10.12
C ASN A 160 -3.84 -21.19 9.53
N ARG A 161 -2.90 -20.79 8.68
CA ARG A 161 -2.99 -19.50 7.97
C ARG A 161 -4.15 -19.56 6.98
N ASP A 162 -4.83 -18.43 6.82
CA ASP A 162 -5.89 -18.27 5.84
C ASP A 162 -5.33 -18.44 4.41
N GLN A 163 -5.88 -19.41 3.68
CA GLN A 163 -5.50 -19.73 2.30
C GLN A 163 -6.51 -19.20 1.27
N THR A 164 -7.59 -18.54 1.71
CA THR A 164 -8.62 -17.95 0.82
C THR A 164 -8.20 -16.71 0.02
N PRO A 165 -7.22 -15.86 0.42
CA PRO A 165 -7.05 -14.54 -0.21
C PRO A 165 -6.85 -14.55 -1.74
N LEU A 166 -6.07 -15.48 -2.29
CA LEU A 166 -5.88 -15.58 -3.74
C LEU A 166 -7.19 -15.92 -4.47
N PHE A 167 -7.94 -16.88 -3.94
CA PHE A 167 -9.20 -17.36 -4.53
C PHE A 167 -10.30 -16.29 -4.38
N ARG A 168 -10.37 -15.61 -3.24
CA ARG A 168 -11.28 -14.48 -3.03
C ARG A 168 -10.99 -13.37 -4.05
N ARG A 169 -9.71 -13.02 -4.23
CA ARG A 169 -9.30 -12.01 -5.22
C ARG A 169 -9.61 -12.44 -6.66
N TYR A 170 -9.48 -13.72 -7.00
CA TYR A 170 -9.91 -14.23 -8.30
C TYR A 170 -11.43 -14.02 -8.50
N LEU A 171 -12.23 -14.48 -7.54
CA LEU A 171 -13.69 -14.38 -7.59
C LEU A 171 -14.16 -12.91 -7.67
N THR A 172 -13.53 -12.00 -6.92
CA THR A 172 -13.76 -10.55 -7.05
C THR A 172 -13.36 -10.03 -8.43
N THR A 173 -12.21 -10.46 -8.96
CA THR A 173 -11.71 -10.02 -10.28
C THR A 173 -12.65 -10.41 -11.42
N ILE A 174 -13.28 -11.58 -11.32
CA ILE A 174 -14.25 -12.04 -12.34
C ILE A 174 -15.68 -11.56 -12.07
N GLY A 175 -15.92 -10.90 -10.94
CA GLY A 175 -17.21 -10.30 -10.58
C GLY A 175 -18.21 -11.27 -9.94
N LEU A 176 -17.74 -12.38 -9.35
CA LEU A 176 -18.59 -13.29 -8.56
C LEU A 176 -18.64 -12.94 -7.07
N LEU A 177 -17.66 -12.16 -6.61
CA LEU A 177 -17.69 -11.51 -5.31
C LEU A 177 -17.75 -10.00 -5.50
N GLU A 178 -18.62 -9.36 -4.73
CA GLU A 178 -18.53 -7.92 -4.53
C GLU A 178 -17.27 -7.62 -3.70
N ASP A 179 -16.64 -6.47 -3.99
CA ASP A 179 -15.52 -6.00 -3.19
C ASP A 179 -16.10 -5.50 -1.85
N ASP A 180 -16.39 -6.45 -0.95
CA ASP A 180 -16.83 -6.14 0.41
C ASP A 180 -15.70 -5.34 1.06
N MET A 181 -15.85 -4.01 1.08
CA MET A 181 -15.08 -3.16 1.98
C MET A 181 -15.22 -3.78 3.37
N SER A 182 -14.16 -4.41 3.86
CA SER A 182 -14.20 -4.99 5.20
C SER A 182 -14.68 -3.93 6.20
N ALA A 183 -15.43 -4.33 7.22
CA ALA A 183 -15.87 -3.42 8.28
C ALA A 183 -14.68 -2.65 8.90
N GLN A 184 -13.46 -3.21 8.83
CA GLN A 184 -12.22 -2.54 9.20
C GLN A 184 -11.86 -1.39 8.23
N ALA A 185 -11.95 -1.61 6.92
CA ALA A 185 -11.73 -0.56 5.92
C ALA A 185 -12.77 0.55 6.04
N GLU A 186 -14.04 0.21 6.23
CA GLU A 186 -15.10 1.19 6.48
C GLU A 186 -14.85 2.00 7.77
N SER A 187 -14.44 1.33 8.85
CA SER A 187 -14.05 1.98 10.11
C SER A 187 -12.84 2.91 9.97
N GLN A 188 -11.84 2.52 9.18
CA GLN A 188 -10.67 3.35 8.88
C GLN A 188 -11.06 4.59 8.06
N ILE A 189 -11.88 4.42 7.03
CA ILE A 189 -12.40 5.53 6.21
C ILE A 189 -13.21 6.48 7.09
N ASN A 190 -14.11 5.96 7.93
CA ASN A 190 -14.90 6.79 8.84
C ASN A 190 -14.03 7.53 9.87
N SER A 191 -12.97 6.89 10.37
CA SER A 191 -12.01 7.53 11.28
C SER A 191 -11.26 8.68 10.60
N ILE A 192 -10.83 8.49 9.34
CA ILE A 192 -10.18 9.54 8.54
C ILE A 192 -11.16 10.69 8.28
N PHE A 193 -12.38 10.38 7.85
CA PHE A 193 -13.42 11.38 7.59
C PHE A 193 -13.75 12.19 8.85
N THR A 194 -13.93 11.50 9.97
CA THR A 194 -14.21 12.13 11.26
C THR A 194 -13.06 13.06 11.68
N GLY A 195 -11.82 12.58 11.64
CA GLY A 195 -10.65 13.41 11.97
C GLY A 195 -10.48 14.61 11.04
N MET A 196 -10.80 14.45 9.75
CA MET A 196 -10.65 15.51 8.74
C MET A 196 -11.63 16.67 8.97
N PHE A 197 -12.91 16.37 9.19
CA PHE A 197 -13.97 17.38 9.24
C PHE A 197 -14.38 17.77 10.66
N TYR A 198 -14.46 16.80 11.57
CA TYR A 198 -14.98 17.00 12.93
C TYR A 198 -13.87 17.00 14.00
N GLY A 199 -12.68 16.51 13.65
CA GLY A 199 -11.58 16.36 14.59
C GLY A 199 -11.71 15.11 15.46
N GLY A 200 -10.98 15.07 16.57
CA GLY A 200 -10.96 13.90 17.45
C GLY A 200 -9.92 13.99 18.56
N SER A 201 -10.00 13.11 19.56
CA SER A 201 -9.10 13.13 20.73
C SER A 201 -7.61 12.97 20.38
N SER A 202 -7.30 12.32 19.26
CA SER A 202 -5.94 12.13 18.75
C SER A 202 -5.45 13.28 17.85
N MET A 203 -6.30 14.24 17.49
CA MET A 203 -5.95 15.31 16.55
C MET A 203 -5.26 16.51 17.23
N GLY A 204 -4.87 16.40 18.49
CA GLY A 204 -4.12 17.44 19.21
C GLY A 204 -4.95 18.68 19.51
N ARG A 205 -4.30 19.85 19.63
CA ARG A 205 -4.94 21.10 20.07
C ARG A 205 -6.01 21.58 19.09
N SER A 206 -7.10 22.11 19.64
CA SER A 206 -8.08 22.90 18.88
C SER A 206 -7.50 24.26 18.51
N VAL A 207 -7.88 24.76 17.34
CA VAL A 207 -7.55 26.09 16.83
C VAL A 207 -8.85 26.82 16.48
N ASP A 208 -8.82 28.14 16.58
CA ASP A 208 -9.88 29.00 16.07
C ASP A 208 -9.58 29.27 14.59
N PRO A 209 -10.34 28.69 13.64
CA PRO A 209 -10.04 28.83 12.21
C PRO A 209 -10.29 30.25 11.68
N ASP A 210 -11.12 31.05 12.36
CA ASP A 210 -11.58 32.35 11.85
C ASP A 210 -10.99 33.54 12.63
N ALA A 211 -10.24 33.31 13.71
CA ALA A 211 -9.79 34.33 14.67
C ALA A 211 -10.90 35.29 15.14
N GLY A 212 -11.96 34.72 15.69
CA GLY A 212 -13.12 35.46 16.21
C GLY A 212 -14.31 35.58 15.25
N GLY A 213 -14.31 34.81 14.15
CA GLY A 213 -15.48 34.61 13.31
C GLY A 213 -16.51 33.64 13.91
N PRO A 214 -17.55 33.27 13.13
CA PRO A 214 -18.64 32.43 13.63
C PRO A 214 -18.26 30.95 13.81
N ALA A 215 -17.16 30.48 13.21
CA ALA A 215 -16.72 29.11 13.39
C ALA A 215 -16.22 28.86 14.81
N THR A 216 -16.62 27.71 15.36
CA THR A 216 -16.16 27.30 16.68
C THR A 216 -14.75 26.70 16.60
N ALA A 217 -13.98 26.87 17.67
CA ALA A 217 -12.64 26.28 17.74
C ALA A 217 -12.71 24.75 17.62
N SER A 218 -11.94 24.19 16.68
CA SER A 218 -11.93 22.77 16.36
C SER A 218 -10.51 22.27 16.16
N ASN A 219 -10.27 20.99 16.39
CA ASN A 219 -8.99 20.34 16.08
C ASN A 219 -9.01 19.51 14.79
N SER A 220 -10.06 19.67 13.97
CA SER A 220 -10.15 19.05 12.66
C SER A 220 -9.02 19.50 11.73
N LEU A 221 -8.69 18.67 10.73
CA LEU A 221 -7.65 19.01 9.76
C LEU A 221 -8.01 20.27 8.97
N VAL A 222 -9.29 20.42 8.61
CA VAL A 222 -9.81 21.61 7.91
C VAL A 222 -9.60 22.87 8.75
N ALA A 223 -10.02 22.86 10.03
CA ALA A 223 -9.85 24.03 10.90
C ALA A 223 -8.37 24.42 11.08
N LYS A 224 -7.47 23.43 11.10
CA LYS A 224 -6.03 23.68 11.15
C LYS A 224 -5.46 24.26 9.86
N LEU A 225 -5.98 23.84 8.72
CA LEU A 225 -5.58 24.40 7.44
C LEU A 225 -6.01 25.87 7.34
N ASP A 226 -7.27 26.17 7.69
CA ASP A 226 -7.80 27.54 7.69
C ASP A 226 -7.00 28.44 8.65
N TYR A 227 -6.79 27.99 9.88
CA TYR A 227 -5.93 28.69 10.85
C TYR A 227 -4.52 28.94 10.29
N THR A 228 -3.94 27.98 9.59
CA THR A 228 -2.59 28.12 9.01
C THR A 228 -2.57 29.16 7.89
N MET A 229 -3.56 29.12 6.99
CA MET A 229 -3.69 30.12 5.93
C MET A 229 -3.84 31.53 6.51
N GLN A 230 -4.70 31.69 7.52
CA GLN A 230 -4.87 32.96 8.21
C GLN A 230 -3.56 33.47 8.86
N ARG A 231 -2.77 32.58 9.47
CA ARG A 231 -1.47 32.94 10.04
C ARG A 231 -0.47 33.37 8.98
N LEU A 232 -0.49 32.73 7.81
CA LEU A 232 0.34 33.14 6.67
C LEU A 232 -0.06 34.52 6.16
N ASP A 233 -1.36 34.82 6.05
CA ASP A 233 -1.84 36.15 5.65
C ASP A 233 -1.39 37.23 6.63
N ALA A 234 -1.47 36.95 7.95
CA ALA A 234 -1.00 37.87 8.98
C ALA A 234 0.52 38.14 8.88
N VAL A 235 1.32 37.10 8.62
CA VAL A 235 2.77 37.24 8.42
C VAL A 235 3.06 38.05 7.15
N ALA A 236 2.35 37.80 6.05
CA ALA A 236 2.50 38.55 4.81
C ALA A 236 2.18 40.04 5.00
N ALA A 237 1.13 40.37 5.76
CA ALA A 237 0.79 41.74 6.10
C ALA A 237 1.88 42.41 6.96
N GLN A 238 2.42 41.72 7.97
CA GLN A 238 3.53 42.24 8.78
C GLN A 238 4.81 42.46 7.96
N LEU A 239 5.13 41.51 7.07
CA LEU A 239 6.29 41.64 6.19
C LEU A 239 6.15 42.85 5.25
N THR A 240 4.94 43.09 4.74
CA THR A 240 4.63 44.27 3.92
C THR A 240 4.76 45.56 4.72
N ALA A 241 4.32 45.58 5.97
CA ALA A 241 4.48 46.73 6.85
C ALA A 241 5.95 47.01 7.17
N LEU A 242 6.77 45.97 7.35
CA LEU A 242 8.20 46.10 7.57
C LEU A 242 8.95 46.54 6.31
N SER A 243 8.58 46.02 5.14
CA SER A 243 9.25 46.39 3.88
C SER A 243 8.97 47.84 3.47
N GLY A 244 7.81 48.38 3.84
CA GLY A 244 7.47 49.79 3.65
C GLY A 244 7.97 50.72 4.76
N ARG A 245 8.59 50.18 5.82
CA ARG A 245 9.10 51.00 6.92
C ARG A 245 10.46 51.56 6.56
N ASP A 246 10.60 52.87 6.71
CA ASP A 246 11.92 53.49 6.72
C ASP A 246 12.60 53.21 8.07
N PHE A 247 13.73 52.52 8.02
CA PHE A 247 14.55 52.20 9.20
C PHE A 247 15.66 53.22 9.42
N THR A 248 15.87 54.11 8.47
CA THR A 248 16.91 55.13 8.53
C THR A 248 16.22 56.45 8.82
N ASP A 249 16.75 57.20 9.79
CA ASP A 249 16.37 58.59 9.97
C ASP A 249 17.51 59.44 9.41
N GLU A 250 17.45 59.75 8.12
CA GLU A 250 18.50 60.54 7.47
C GLU A 250 18.63 61.92 8.11
N GLN A 251 17.55 62.49 8.65
CA GLN A 251 17.62 63.78 9.32
C GLN A 251 18.40 63.69 10.63
N ALA A 252 18.17 62.65 11.43
CA ALA A 252 18.95 62.42 12.64
C ALA A 252 20.43 62.15 12.33
N ILE A 253 20.72 61.36 11.27
CA ILE A 253 22.10 61.13 10.81
C ILE A 253 22.75 62.43 10.37
N VAL A 254 22.10 63.22 9.51
CA VAL A 254 22.60 64.50 9.03
C VAL A 254 22.82 65.47 10.19
N ALA A 255 21.87 65.59 11.11
CA ALA A 255 21.99 66.44 12.29
C ALA A 255 23.18 66.02 13.17
N GLY A 256 23.36 64.71 13.39
CA GLY A 256 24.50 64.17 14.12
C GLY A 256 25.84 64.46 13.43
N VAL A 257 25.94 64.26 12.12
CA VAL A 257 27.15 64.57 11.33
C VAL A 257 27.47 66.06 11.42
N LEU A 258 26.49 66.94 11.15
CA LEU A 258 26.67 68.39 11.20
C LEU A 258 27.08 68.87 12.60
N ALA A 259 26.55 68.27 13.67
CA ALA A 259 26.94 68.61 15.03
C ALA A 259 28.42 68.30 15.32
N THR A 260 29.04 67.36 14.59
CA THR A 260 30.46 67.01 14.75
C THR A 260 31.42 67.79 13.84
N LEU A 261 30.89 68.48 12.82
CA LEU A 261 31.65 69.26 11.84
C LEU A 261 31.86 70.70 12.32
N THR A 262 32.72 70.88 13.33
CA THR A 262 33.12 72.23 13.77
C THR A 262 33.98 72.93 12.70
N PRO A 263 34.00 74.27 12.64
CA PRO A 263 34.84 75.02 11.70
C PRO A 263 36.32 74.60 11.73
N GLU A 264 36.85 74.25 12.90
CA GLU A 264 38.24 73.82 13.09
C GLU A 264 38.49 72.44 12.48
N LYS A 265 37.54 71.49 12.64
CA LYS A 265 37.62 70.17 12.02
C LYS A 265 37.48 70.24 10.51
N ILE A 266 36.60 71.11 10.02
CA ILE A 266 36.46 71.40 8.59
C ILE A 266 37.78 71.96 8.06
N ALA A 267 38.35 72.98 8.70
CA ALA A 267 39.61 73.59 8.29
C ALA A 267 40.78 72.59 8.30
N ALA A 268 40.85 71.71 9.31
CA ALA A 268 41.88 70.68 9.40
C ALA A 268 41.77 69.58 8.32
N ALA A 269 40.57 69.34 7.78
CA ALA A 269 40.33 68.34 6.75
C ALA A 269 40.52 68.86 5.32
N ILE A 270 40.56 70.19 5.11
CA ILE A 270 40.73 70.78 3.79
C ILE A 270 42.22 70.76 3.40
N PRO A 271 42.60 70.20 2.23
CA PRO A 271 43.97 70.25 1.74
C PRO A 271 44.48 71.70 1.62
N PRO A 272 45.76 71.99 1.94
CA PRO A 272 46.28 73.36 1.98
C PRO A 272 46.04 74.16 0.69
N THR A 273 46.16 73.51 -0.46
CA THR A 273 45.91 74.12 -1.78
C THR A 273 44.47 74.56 -1.96
N MET A 274 43.51 73.79 -1.45
CA MET A 274 42.09 74.11 -1.51
C MET A 274 41.70 75.14 -0.45
N ALA A 275 42.32 75.09 0.73
CA ALA A 275 42.11 76.11 1.77
C ALA A 275 42.51 77.51 1.26
N GLN A 276 43.63 77.59 0.54
CA GLN A 276 44.09 78.84 -0.08
C GLN A 276 43.10 79.33 -1.15
N GLN A 277 42.62 78.45 -2.03
CA GLN A 277 41.61 78.80 -3.04
C GLN A 277 40.30 79.32 -2.42
N VAL A 278 39.85 78.72 -1.31
CA VAL A 278 38.65 79.17 -0.57
C VAL A 278 38.89 80.53 0.07
N ALA A 279 40.06 80.74 0.69
CA ALA A 279 40.43 82.03 1.28
C ALA A 279 40.47 83.15 0.22
N ASP A 280 41.09 82.88 -0.93
CA ASP A 280 41.19 83.82 -2.05
C ASP A 280 39.80 84.19 -2.61
N GLU A 281 38.91 83.20 -2.77
CA GLU A 281 37.54 83.43 -3.25
C GLU A 281 36.69 84.21 -2.23
N LEU A 282 36.83 83.93 -0.93
CA LEU A 282 36.14 84.70 0.12
C LEU A 282 36.63 86.15 0.16
N ALA A 283 37.95 86.36 0.07
CA ALA A 283 38.55 87.69 0.02
C ALA A 283 38.02 88.49 -1.19
N ARG A 284 37.97 87.86 -2.38
CA ARG A 284 37.41 88.46 -3.61
C ARG A 284 35.96 88.89 -3.43
N ARG A 285 35.12 88.06 -2.78
CA ARG A 285 33.70 88.35 -2.55
C ARG A 285 33.45 89.45 -1.52
N LEU A 286 34.30 89.58 -0.51
CA LEU A 286 34.16 90.62 0.51
C LEU A 286 34.55 92.01 0.01
N THR A 287 35.34 92.09 -1.05
CA THR A 287 35.75 93.34 -1.71
C THR A 287 34.84 93.76 -2.87
N ALA A 288 33.85 92.93 -3.22
CA ALA A 288 32.86 93.17 -4.28
C ALA A 288 31.54 93.64 -3.68
#